data_AF-A0A352XJ46-F1
#
_entry.id   AF-A0A352XJ46-F1
#
_cell.length_a   1.000
_cell.length_b   1.000
_cell.length_c   1.000
_cell.angle_alpha   90.00
_cell.angle_beta   90.00
_cell.angle_gamma   90.00
#
_symmetry.space_group_name_H-M   'P 1'
#
loop_
_entity.id
_entity.type
_entity.pdbx_description
1 polymer ?
#
loop_
_entity_poly.entity_id
_entity_poly.type
_entity_poly.pdbx_seq_one_letter_code
_entity_poly.pdbx_strand_id
1 'polypeptide(L)'
;MQNAGSAATGTHVADGACAEADSVKAKRATALARAVGIEWPRSVLRHSFITYRIAKVKSADQVALEAGNSASIIFKHYRELATEDLADQWFGILPNDDQWENAYAFDRKKREVTLG
;
A
#
# COMPACT_ATOMS: atom_id res chain seq x y z
N MET A 1 -47.13 19.52 30.61
CA MET A 1 -46.70 18.15 30.96
C MET A 1 -45.83 17.67 29.79
N GLN A 2 -44.49 17.64 29.87
CA GLN A 2 -43.63 16.60 30.50
C GLN A 2 -44.11 15.18 30.12
N ASN A 3 -43.33 14.22 29.62
CA ASN A 3 -41.89 13.99 29.60
C ASN A 3 -41.58 12.90 28.52
N ALA A 4 -40.47 12.98 27.79
CA ALA A 4 -39.30 12.08 27.87
C ALA A 4 -39.45 10.60 27.46
N GLY A 5 -38.55 10.16 26.58
CA GLY A 5 -38.27 8.76 26.19
C GLY A 5 -37.25 8.77 25.03
N SER A 6 -35.96 8.99 25.26
CA SER A 6 -34.95 8.04 25.76
C SER A 6 -34.26 7.25 24.64
N ALA A 7 -33.05 7.73 24.32
CA ALA A 7 -31.82 7.02 23.94
C ALA A 7 -31.87 5.79 23.01
N ALA A 8 -31.25 5.95 21.83
CA ALA A 8 -30.43 4.90 21.24
C ALA A 8 -29.11 5.52 20.77
N THR A 9 -28.16 5.61 21.69
CA THR A 9 -26.76 5.90 21.42
C THR A 9 -26.17 4.72 20.66
N GLY A 10 -26.14 4.81 19.33
CA GLY A 10 -25.41 3.88 18.48
C GLY A 10 -23.91 4.15 18.59
N THR A 11 -23.26 3.49 19.54
CA THR A 11 -21.80 3.42 19.63
C THR A 11 -21.25 2.84 18.34
N HIS A 12 -20.64 3.68 17.50
CA HIS A 12 -19.79 3.24 16.40
C HIS A 12 -18.54 2.64 17.02
N VAL A 13 -18.47 1.31 17.09
CA VAL A 13 -17.25 0.61 17.49
C VAL A 13 -16.22 0.88 16.40
N ALA A 14 -15.13 1.55 16.77
CA ALA A 14 -14.03 1.85 15.88
C ALA A 14 -13.21 0.57 15.63
N ASP A 15 -13.27 0.04 14.42
CA ASP A 15 -12.31 -0.93 13.87
C ASP A 15 -10.96 -0.26 13.60
N GLY A 16 -10.35 0.33 14.64
CA GLY A 16 -9.09 1.08 14.55
C GLY A 16 -7.84 0.22 14.36
N ALA A 17 -7.94 -1.11 14.55
CA ALA A 17 -6.78 -2.00 14.57
C ALA A 17 -6.22 -2.31 13.16
N CYS A 18 -7.07 -2.37 12.13
CA CYS A 18 -6.61 -2.73 10.77
C CYS A 18 -5.93 -1.55 10.07
N ALA A 19 -6.44 -0.33 10.23
CA ALA A 19 -5.85 0.86 9.60
C ALA A 19 -4.48 1.23 10.19
N GLU A 20 -4.26 0.95 11.48
CA GLU A 20 -3.04 1.37 12.16
C GLU A 20 -1.81 0.52 11.77
N ALA A 21 -1.99 -0.80 11.62
CA ALA A 21 -0.94 -1.71 11.18
C ALA A 21 -0.49 -1.44 9.73
N ASP A 22 -1.44 -1.17 8.83
CA ASP A 22 -1.16 -0.79 7.44
C ASP A 22 -0.42 0.54 7.35
N SER A 23 -0.79 1.51 8.21
CA SER A 23 -0.09 2.78 8.28
C SER A 23 1.37 2.62 8.72
N VAL A 24 1.66 1.69 9.63
CA VAL A 24 3.03 1.47 10.15
C VAL A 24 3.92 0.81 9.11
N LYS A 25 3.42 -0.16 8.33
CA LYS A 25 4.19 -0.80 7.24
C LYS A 25 4.52 0.18 6.12
N ALA A 26 3.54 0.99 5.68
CA ALA A 26 3.76 2.02 4.67
C ALA A 26 4.80 3.08 5.12
N LYS A 27 4.82 3.41 6.41
CA LYS A 27 5.81 4.32 7.01
C LYS A 27 7.22 3.72 7.02
N ARG A 28 7.36 2.41 7.26
CA ARG A 28 8.66 1.69 7.24
C ARG A 28 9.31 1.72 5.86
N ALA A 29 8.57 1.32 4.82
CA ALA A 29 9.10 1.29 3.45
C ALA A 29 9.54 2.69 2.99
N THR A 30 8.75 3.71 3.31
CA THR A 30 9.09 5.11 2.99
C THR A 30 10.35 5.58 3.72
N ALA A 31 10.50 5.25 5.01
CA ALA A 31 11.68 5.62 5.79
C ALA A 31 12.94 4.88 5.30
N LEU A 32 12.80 3.61 4.93
CA LEU A 32 13.89 2.83 4.34
C LEU A 32 14.34 3.41 3.00
N ALA A 33 13.40 3.68 2.09
CA ALA A 33 13.70 4.29 0.79
C ALA A 33 14.49 5.60 0.93
N ARG A 34 14.12 6.44 1.90
CA ARG A 34 14.86 7.66 2.23
C ARG A 34 16.26 7.39 2.75
N ALA A 35 16.41 6.42 3.65
CA ALA A 35 17.71 6.06 4.23
C ALA A 35 18.69 5.51 3.18
N VAL A 36 18.18 4.80 2.15
CA VAL A 36 19.00 4.28 1.05
C VAL A 36 19.11 5.24 -0.16
N GLY A 37 18.53 6.44 -0.07
CA GLY A 37 18.63 7.47 -1.11
C GLY A 37 17.78 7.23 -2.36
N ILE A 38 16.73 6.40 -2.27
CA ILE A 38 15.79 6.15 -3.38
C ILE A 38 14.69 7.22 -3.38
N GLU A 39 14.40 7.77 -4.56
CA GLU A 39 13.24 8.64 -4.74
C GLU A 39 11.95 7.87 -4.44
N TRP A 40 11.15 8.37 -3.49
CA TRP A 40 9.93 7.71 -3.03
C TRP A 40 8.71 8.63 -3.15
N PRO A 41 8.12 8.76 -4.35
CA PRO A 41 6.95 9.59 -4.57
C PRO A 41 5.75 9.14 -3.72
N ARG A 42 4.82 10.06 -3.49
CA ARG A 42 3.56 9.71 -2.82
C ARG A 42 2.84 8.63 -3.62
N SER A 43 2.30 7.64 -2.90
CA SER A 43 1.55 6.51 -3.48
C SER A 43 2.35 5.64 -4.46
N VAL A 44 3.68 5.67 -4.43
CA VAL A 44 4.54 4.90 -5.36
C VAL A 44 4.15 3.42 -5.42
N LEU A 45 3.90 2.78 -4.28
CA LEU A 45 3.49 1.37 -4.24
C LEU A 45 2.16 1.10 -4.97
N ARG A 46 1.19 2.03 -4.88
CA ARG A 46 -0.08 1.91 -5.61
C ARG A 46 0.14 2.09 -7.11
N HIS A 47 0.97 3.05 -7.51
CA HIS A 47 1.33 3.26 -8.91
C HIS A 47 2.05 2.05 -9.52
N SER A 48 3.02 1.50 -8.79
CA SER A 48 3.71 0.26 -9.17
C SER A 48 2.71 -0.89 -9.30
N PHE A 49 1.86 -1.11 -8.30
CA PHE A 49 0.84 -2.15 -8.33
C PHE A 49 -0.05 -2.06 -9.58
N ILE A 50 -0.62 -0.89 -9.88
CA ILE A 50 -1.50 -0.70 -11.05
C ILE A 50 -0.76 -1.03 -12.34
N THR A 51 0.49 -0.55 -12.48
CA THR A 51 1.34 -0.73 -13.66
C THR A 51 1.60 -2.20 -13.95
N TYR A 52 1.99 -2.98 -12.93
CA TYR A 52 2.29 -4.40 -13.13
C TYR A 52 1.01 -5.25 -13.22
N ARG A 53 -0.05 -4.87 -12.49
CA ARG A 53 -1.31 -5.59 -12.50
C ARG A 53 -2.02 -5.51 -13.85
N ILE A 54 -2.03 -4.34 -14.49
CA ILE A 54 -2.63 -4.17 -15.81
C ILE A 54 -1.89 -4.97 -16.88
N ALA A 55 -0.56 -5.12 -16.77
CA ALA A 55 0.24 -5.95 -17.67
C ALA A 55 -0.13 -7.44 -17.59
N LYS A 56 -0.41 -7.96 -16.38
CA LYS A 56 -0.85 -9.36 -16.19
C LYS A 56 -2.29 -9.61 -16.60
N VAL A 57 -3.22 -8.81 -16.10
CA VAL A 57 -4.66 -9.08 -16.23
C VAL A 57 -5.21 -8.59 -17.56
N LYS A 58 -4.60 -7.55 -18.14
CA LYS A 58 -5.02 -6.91 -19.39
C LYS A 58 -6.48 -6.41 -19.36
N SER A 59 -7.02 -6.14 -18.15
CA SER A 59 -8.37 -5.59 -17.92
C SER A 59 -8.32 -4.39 -16.99
N ALA A 60 -8.62 -3.19 -17.51
CA ALA A 60 -8.59 -1.97 -16.70
C ALA A 60 -9.75 -1.90 -15.70
N ASP A 61 -10.91 -2.47 -16.02
CA ASP A 61 -12.07 -2.48 -15.14
C ASP A 61 -11.79 -3.29 -13.86
N GLN A 62 -11.11 -4.42 -14.01
CA GLN A 62 -10.69 -5.21 -12.86
C GLN A 62 -9.69 -4.44 -11.99
N VAL A 63 -8.64 -3.86 -12.60
CA VAL A 63 -7.62 -3.11 -11.84
C VAL A 63 -8.21 -1.84 -11.20
N ALA A 64 -9.23 -1.24 -11.81
CA ALA A 64 -9.97 -0.11 -11.26
C ALA A 64 -10.64 -0.48 -9.94
N LEU A 65 -11.33 -1.62 -9.89
CA LEU A 65 -11.95 -2.16 -8.69
C LEU A 65 -10.91 -2.52 -7.62
N GLU A 66 -9.80 -3.17 -8.02
CA GLU A 66 -8.73 -3.57 -7.10
C GLU A 66 -7.99 -2.37 -6.47
N ALA A 67 -7.72 -1.33 -7.26
CA ALA A 67 -6.91 -0.18 -6.84
C ALA A 67 -7.73 1.03 -6.39
N GLY A 68 -9.06 0.97 -6.44
CA GLY A 68 -9.96 2.09 -6.12
C GLY A 68 -9.76 3.29 -7.04
N ASN A 69 -9.56 3.05 -8.33
CA ASN A 69 -9.43 4.07 -9.38
C ASN A 69 -10.55 3.94 -10.41
N SER A 70 -10.67 4.88 -11.35
CA SER A 70 -11.52 4.68 -12.52
C SER A 70 -10.77 3.95 -13.63
N ALA A 71 -11.49 3.13 -14.40
CA ALA A 71 -10.92 2.43 -15.56
C ALA A 71 -10.36 3.41 -16.61
N SER A 72 -11.02 4.57 -16.79
CA SER A 72 -10.56 5.63 -17.68
C SER A 72 -9.19 6.20 -17.30
N ILE A 73 -8.93 6.40 -16.00
CA ILE A 73 -7.63 6.84 -15.49
C ILE A 73 -6.58 5.75 -15.71
N ILE A 74 -6.95 4.48 -15.49
CA ILE A 74 -6.03 3.35 -15.70
C ILE A 74 -5.62 3.24 -17.17
N PHE A 75 -6.58 3.26 -18.09
CA PHE A 75 -6.32 3.20 -19.52
C PHE A 75 -5.45 4.36 -20.00
N LYS A 76 -5.67 5.57 -19.49
CA LYS A 76 -4.92 6.75 -19.90
C LYS A 76 -3.46 6.73 -19.43
N HIS A 77 -3.22 6.23 -18.22
CA HIS A 77 -1.94 6.45 -17.54
C HIS A 77 -1.06 5.21 -17.38
N TYR A 78 -1.58 3.99 -17.55
CA TYR A 78 -0.85 2.78 -17.18
C TYR A 78 -0.81 1.70 -18.26
N ARG A 79 -1.53 1.89 -19.37
CA ARG A 79 -1.48 0.95 -20.49
C ARG A 79 -0.08 0.97 -21.11
N GLU A 80 0.46 -0.23 -21.38
CA GLU A 80 1.76 -0.44 -22.06
C GLU A 80 3.00 0.08 -21.30
N LEU A 81 2.88 0.38 -20.01
CA LEU A 81 4.02 0.80 -19.18
C LEU A 81 4.94 -0.35 -18.72
N ALA A 82 4.45 -1.58 -18.71
CA ALA A 82 5.22 -2.75 -18.29
C ALA A 82 4.84 -3.98 -19.11
N THR A 83 5.79 -4.91 -19.23
CA THR A 83 5.58 -6.24 -19.81
C THR A 83 5.05 -7.20 -18.75
N GLU A 84 4.48 -8.32 -19.20
CA GLU A 84 4.04 -9.41 -18.33
C GLU A 84 5.23 -9.98 -17.53
N ASP A 85 6.40 -10.15 -18.17
CA ASP A 85 7.63 -10.61 -17.52
C ASP A 85 8.11 -9.68 -16.39
N LEU A 86 8.01 -8.35 -16.57
CA LEU A 86 8.35 -7.38 -15.53
C LEU A 86 7.36 -7.45 -14.37
N ALA A 87 6.08 -7.69 -14.68
CA ALA A 87 5.09 -7.89 -13.64
C ALA A 87 5.35 -9.18 -12.85
N ASP A 88 5.72 -10.27 -13.51
CA ASP A 88 6.08 -11.52 -12.84
C ASP A 88 7.28 -11.35 -11.93
N GLN A 89 8.33 -10.64 -12.38
CA GLN A 89 9.47 -10.30 -11.54
C GLN A 89 9.07 -9.48 -10.32
N TRP A 90 8.21 -8.46 -10.50
CA TRP A 90 7.77 -7.60 -9.40
C TRP A 90 6.94 -8.36 -8.36
N PHE A 91 5.97 -9.17 -8.81
CA PHE A 91 5.13 -9.99 -7.92
C PHE A 91 5.88 -11.20 -7.34
N GLY A 92 7.00 -11.60 -7.95
CA GLY A 92 7.88 -12.66 -7.48
C GLY A 92 8.91 -12.23 -6.44
N ILE A 93 8.95 -10.95 -6.05
CA ILE A 93 9.83 -10.47 -4.97
C ILE A 93 9.42 -11.13 -3.65
N LEU A 94 10.22 -12.08 -3.20
CA LEU A 94 10.06 -12.82 -1.96
C LEU A 94 11.38 -12.78 -1.18
N PRO A 95 11.34 -12.86 0.15
CA PRO A 95 12.57 -13.03 0.93
C PRO A 95 13.23 -14.37 0.59
N ASN A 96 14.56 -14.39 0.58
CA ASN A 96 15.30 -15.64 0.50
C ASN A 96 15.16 -16.43 1.81
N ASP A 97 15.26 -17.76 1.73
CA ASP A 97 15.12 -18.66 2.89
C ASP A 97 16.14 -18.39 4.01
N ASP A 98 17.22 -17.65 3.73
CA ASP A 98 18.27 -17.25 4.66
C ASP A 98 18.18 -15.78 5.13
N GLN A 99 17.25 -14.98 4.60
CA GLN A 99 17.09 -13.56 4.92
C GLN A 99 16.10 -13.26 6.06
N TRP A 100 16.29 -13.89 7.23
CA TRP A 100 15.46 -13.62 8.41
C TRP A 100 15.98 -12.46 9.28
N GLU A 101 17.25 -12.11 9.13
CA GLU A 101 17.83 -10.98 9.84
C GLU A 101 17.55 -9.68 9.07
N ASN A 102 16.98 -8.69 9.77
CA ASN A 102 16.73 -7.39 9.18
C ASN A 102 18.06 -6.65 9.03
N ALA A 103 18.43 -6.28 7.80
CA ALA A 103 19.60 -5.44 7.51
C ALA A 103 19.47 -3.99 8.03
N TYR A 104 18.37 -3.65 8.70
CA TYR A 104 18.11 -2.32 9.21
C TYR A 104 17.24 -2.35 10.47
N ALA A 105 17.39 -1.32 11.30
CA ALA A 105 16.53 -1.06 12.45
C ALA A 105 15.54 0.08 12.11
N PHE A 106 14.26 -0.08 12.48
CA PHE A 106 13.25 0.97 12.33
C PHE A 106 12.79 1.52 13.67
N ASP A 107 13.09 2.78 13.95
CA ASP A 107 12.56 3.49 15.11
C ASP A 107 11.10 3.91 14.83
N ARG A 108 10.16 3.26 15.52
CA ARG A 108 8.72 3.51 15.34
C ARG A 108 8.28 4.90 15.83
N LYS A 109 8.98 5.48 16.81
CA LYS A 109 8.67 6.80 17.39
C LYS A 109 9.19 7.91 16.49
N LYS A 110 10.43 7.79 16.03
CA LYS A 110 11.09 8.78 15.18
C LYS A 110 10.75 8.62 13.69
N ARG A 111 10.30 7.43 13.28
CA ARG A 111 10.08 7.03 11.88
C ARG A 111 11.37 7.10 11.05
N GLU A 112 12.48 6.73 11.67
CA GLU A 112 13.82 6.73 11.08
C GLU A 112 14.31 5.30 10.92
N VAL A 113 15.18 5.10 9.93
CA VAL A 113 15.85 3.82 9.67
C VAL A 113 17.34 4.00 9.87
N THR A 114 17.93 3.09 10.64
CA THR A 114 19.38 2.93 10.74
C THR A 114 19.77 1.68 9.97
N LEU A 115 20.66 1.83 9.00
CA LEU A 115 21.24 0.71 8.25
C LEU A 115 22.31 0.06 9.12
N GLY A 116 22.34 -1.28 9.14
CA GLY A 116 23.33 -2.08 9.87
C GLY A 116 24.68 -2.15 9.18
#